data_AF-A0A940UMS7-F1
#
_entry.id   AF-A0A940UMS7-F1
#
_cell.length_a   1.000
_cell.length_b   1.000
_cell.length_c   1.000
_cell.angle_alpha   90.00
_cell.angle_beta   90.00
_cell.angle_gamma   90.00
#
_symmetry.space_group_name_H-M   'P 1'
#
loop_
_entity.id
_entity.type
_entity.pdbx_description
1 polymer ?
#
loop_
_entity_poly.entity_id
_entity_poly.type
_entity_poly.pdbx_seq_one_letter_code
_entity_poly.pdbx_strand_id
1 'polypeptide(L)'
;MKNLLESIDEILLMGPGPSCVPPEVYTALSRKTLGYLDPHLMNILDELKEMLRQIMNTKNELTFTLSGTGSAGMEAAFVNLVEPGDKVLILVNGFFGARMQEV
;
A
#
# COMPACT_ATOMS: atom_id res chain seq x y z
N MET A 1 19.73 -29.11 -3.62
CA MET A 1 18.87 -28.35 -4.56
C MET A 1 19.45 -26.94 -4.66
N LYS A 2 19.64 -26.38 -5.87
CA LYS A 2 20.21 -25.02 -6.01
C LYS A 2 19.16 -23.99 -5.57
N ASN A 3 19.50 -23.13 -4.61
CA ASN A 3 18.66 -22.02 -4.20
C ASN A 3 18.79 -20.90 -5.25
N LEU A 4 17.70 -20.58 -5.96
CA LEU A 4 17.71 -19.55 -7.00
C LEU A 4 17.78 -18.13 -6.43
N LEU A 5 17.50 -17.94 -5.14
CA LEU A 5 17.58 -16.63 -4.49
C LEU A 5 19.02 -16.15 -4.33
N GLU A 6 19.99 -17.08 -4.26
CA GLU A 6 21.42 -16.76 -4.12
C GLU A 6 22.03 -16.15 -5.40
N SER A 7 21.31 -16.22 -6.53
CA SER A 7 21.74 -15.64 -7.81
C SER A 7 21.06 -14.31 -8.14
N ILE A 8 20.35 -13.70 -7.20
CA ILE A 8 19.73 -12.39 -7.41
C ILE A 8 20.77 -11.31 -7.14
N ASP A 9 21.09 -10.52 -8.17
CA ASP A 9 21.97 -9.36 -8.04
C ASP A 9 21.21 -8.14 -7.50
N GLU A 10 21.94 -7.22 -6.86
CA GLU A 10 21.43 -5.90 -6.54
C GLU A 10 21.30 -5.07 -7.82
N ILE A 11 20.09 -4.56 -8.08
CA ILE A 11 19.77 -3.81 -9.30
C ILE A 11 19.35 -2.38 -8.92
N LEU A 12 19.97 -1.40 -9.59
CA LEU A 12 19.53 -0.01 -9.53
C LEU A 12 18.27 0.18 -10.38
N LEU A 13 17.14 0.43 -9.71
CA LEU A 13 15.84 0.65 -10.35
C LEU A 13 15.60 2.15 -10.58
N MET A 14 15.66 2.58 -11.84
CA MET A 14 15.48 3.99 -12.25
C MET A 14 14.21 4.22 -13.09
N GLY A 15 13.30 3.24 -13.10
CA GLY A 15 11.99 3.35 -13.75
C GLY A 15 10.95 4.05 -12.87
N PRO A 16 9.68 4.16 -13.32
CA PRO A 16 8.59 4.77 -12.54
C PRO A 16 8.12 3.91 -11.36
N GLY A 17 8.67 2.70 -11.19
CA GLY A 17 8.38 1.81 -10.09
C GLY A 17 8.60 0.33 -10.45
N PRO A 18 8.80 -0.54 -9.44
CA PRO A 18 9.07 -0.20 -8.04
C PRO A 18 10.44 0.47 -7.87
N SER A 19 10.66 1.15 -6.74
CA SER A 19 11.97 1.70 -6.36
C SER A 19 12.84 0.66 -5.65
N CYS A 20 14.15 0.91 -5.57
CA CYS A 20 15.01 0.17 -4.63
C CYS A 20 14.48 0.33 -3.19
N VAL A 21 14.66 -0.71 -2.38
CA VAL A 21 14.18 -0.75 -1.00
C VAL A 21 15.36 -0.53 -0.06
N PRO A 22 15.27 0.41 0.90
CA PRO A 22 16.34 0.62 1.88
C PRO A 22 16.61 -0.64 2.73
N PRO A 23 17.88 -0.93 3.09
CA PRO A 23 18.25 -2.11 3.88
C PRO A 23 17.49 -2.27 5.20
N GLU A 24 17.09 -1.17 5.83
CA GLU A 24 16.33 -1.14 7.08
C GLU A 24 14.94 -1.77 6.91
N VAL A 25 14.32 -1.60 5.74
CA VAL A 25 13.01 -2.18 5.42
C VAL A 25 13.13 -3.70 5.26
N TYR A 26 14.18 -4.19 4.59
CA TYR A 26 14.45 -5.63 4.53
C TYR A 26 14.71 -6.24 5.91
N THR A 27 15.43 -5.51 6.77
CA THR A 27 15.67 -5.92 8.17
C THR A 27 14.38 -5.95 8.99
N ALA A 28 13.44 -5.04 8.73
CA ALA A 28 12.12 -5.06 9.35
C ALA A 28 11.26 -6.24 8.86
N LEU A 29 11.32 -6.55 7.55
CA LEU A 29 10.60 -7.69 6.95
C LEU A 29 11.10 -9.06 7.46
N SER A 30 12.37 -9.16 7.87
CA SER A 30 12.93 -10.41 8.39
C SER A 30 12.56 -10.70 9.86
N ARG A 31 11.73 -9.87 10.50
CA ARG A 31 11.28 -10.10 11.88
C ARG A 31 10.29 -11.26 11.96
N LYS A 32 10.23 -11.92 13.11
CA LYS A 32 9.29 -13.02 13.35
C LYS A 32 7.86 -12.50 13.32
N THR A 33 6.96 -13.31 12.76
CA THR A 33 5.53 -13.01 12.68
C THR A 33 4.91 -12.89 14.08
N LEU A 34 3.99 -11.94 14.24
CA LEU A 34 3.15 -11.78 15.42
C LEU A 34 1.78 -12.42 15.19
N GLY A 35 1.09 -12.75 16.29
CA GLY A 35 -0.32 -13.14 16.22
C GLY A 35 -1.20 -11.95 15.80
N TYR A 36 -2.31 -12.21 15.12
CA TYR A 36 -3.19 -11.14 14.61
C TYR A 36 -3.91 -10.34 15.72
N LEU A 37 -3.93 -10.86 16.95
CA LEU A 37 -4.43 -10.18 18.16
C LEU A 37 -3.32 -9.83 19.15
N ASP A 38 -2.05 -9.95 18.76
CA ASP A 38 -0.93 -9.63 19.63
C ASP A 38 -0.95 -8.14 19.99
N PRO A 39 -0.84 -7.76 21.28
CA PRO A 39 -0.81 -6.35 21.69
C PRO A 39 0.30 -5.54 21.02
N HIS A 40 1.43 -6.16 20.68
CA HIS A 40 2.50 -5.49 19.95
C HIS A 40 2.06 -5.11 18.53
N LEU A 41 1.28 -5.96 17.85
CA LEU A 41 0.74 -5.64 16.53
C LEU A 41 -0.23 -4.46 16.63
N MET A 42 -1.08 -4.41 17.65
CA MET A 42 -2.02 -3.30 17.85
C MET A 42 -1.30 -1.97 18.03
N ASN A 43 -0.25 -1.93 18.86
CA ASN A 43 0.57 -0.73 19.03
C ASN A 43 1.25 -0.30 17.72
N ILE A 44 1.78 -1.25 16.93
CA ILE A 44 2.38 -0.96 15.62
C ILE A 44 1.34 -0.36 14.67
N LEU A 45 0.13 -0.92 14.62
CA LEU A 45 -0.94 -0.41 13.78
C LEU A 45 -1.37 1.00 14.21
N ASP A 46 -1.47 1.28 15.51
CA ASP A 46 -1.81 2.62 16.00
C ASP A 46 -0.74 3.67 15.64
N GLU A 47 0.54 3.34 15.82
CA GLU A 47 1.65 4.20 15.42
C GLU A 47 1.66 4.44 13.90
N LEU A 48 1.40 3.39 13.11
CA LEU A 48 1.33 3.48 11.66
C LEU A 48 0.24 4.45 11.18
N LYS A 49 -0.92 4.48 11.87
CA LYS A 49 -1.99 5.44 11.55
C LYS A 49 -1.54 6.89 11.75
N GLU A 50 -0.78 7.18 12.81
CA GLU A 50 -0.22 8.51 13.04
C GLU A 50 0.83 8.89 11.99
N MET A 51 1.73 7.96 11.66
CA MET A 51 2.74 8.18 10.62
C MET A 51 2.09 8.44 9.25
N LEU A 52 1.04 7.69 8.90
CA LEU A 52 0.28 7.91 7.67
C LEU A 52 -0.39 9.28 7.64
N ARG A 53 -0.99 9.72 8.76
CA ARG A 53 -1.57 11.07 8.87
C ARG A 53 -0.53 12.16 8.62
N GLN A 54 0.70 11.98 9.12
CA GLN A 54 1.80 12.92 8.87
C GLN A 54 2.19 12.95 7.39
N ILE A 55 2.39 11.79 6.77
CA ILE A 55 2.77 11.68 5.34
C ILE A 55 1.69 12.28 4.43
N MET A 56 0.42 12.01 4.73
CA MET A 56 -0.72 12.49 3.95
C MET A 56 -1.14 13.93 4.31
N ASN A 57 -0.50 14.52 5.33
CA ASN A 57 -0.84 15.84 5.87
C ASN A 57 -2.34 16.00 6.19
N THR A 58 -2.88 15.09 6.99
CA THR A 58 -4.31 15.06 7.36
C THR A 58 -4.52 14.82 8.85
N LYS A 59 -5.71 15.18 9.35
CA LYS A 59 -6.19 14.88 10.70
C LYS A 59 -7.27 13.80 10.74
N ASN A 60 -7.57 13.15 9.60
CA ASN A 60 -8.63 12.15 9.53
C ASN A 60 -8.32 10.94 10.43
N GLU A 61 -9.22 10.65 11.37
CA GLU A 61 -9.08 9.50 12.28
C GLU A 61 -9.12 8.17 11.52
N LEU A 62 -9.97 8.08 10.49
CA LEU A 62 -10.07 6.95 9.57
C LEU A 62 -8.94 6.99 8.52
N THR A 63 -7.71 6.83 9.01
CA THR A 63 -6.50 6.66 8.20
C THR A 63 -5.86 5.33 8.60
N PHE A 64 -5.66 4.42 7.66
CA PHE A 64 -5.15 3.06 7.92
C PHE A 64 -4.51 2.46 6.65
N THR A 65 -3.75 1.38 6.81
CA THR A 65 -3.20 0.62 5.69
C THR A 65 -4.19 -0.39 5.14
N LEU A 66 -4.21 -0.54 3.82
CA LEU A 66 -4.92 -1.62 3.14
C LEU A 66 -3.93 -2.69 2.69
N SER A 67 -4.27 -3.96 2.92
CA SER A 67 -3.46 -5.09 2.44
C SER A 67 -3.67 -5.29 0.95
N GLY A 68 -2.92 -4.56 0.12
CA GLY A 68 -3.01 -4.64 -1.34
C GLY A 68 -2.07 -3.68 -2.04
N THR A 69 -2.10 -3.69 -3.37
CA THR A 69 -1.37 -2.71 -4.20
C THR A 69 -2.12 -1.38 -4.24
N GLY A 70 -1.56 -0.36 -4.90
CA GLY A 70 -2.22 0.93 -5.06
C GLY A 70 -3.63 0.84 -5.70
N SER A 71 -3.85 -0.11 -6.61
CA SER A 71 -5.17 -0.34 -7.20
C SER A 71 -6.21 -0.87 -6.21
N ALA A 72 -5.80 -1.62 -5.19
CA ALA A 72 -6.73 -2.05 -4.13
C ALA A 72 -7.23 -0.85 -3.32
N GLY A 73 -6.38 0.16 -3.09
CA GLY A 73 -6.79 1.41 -2.44
C GLY A 73 -7.80 2.20 -3.25
N MET A 74 -7.62 2.24 -4.58
CA MET A 74 -8.59 2.82 -5.51
C MET A 74 -9.93 2.08 -5.45
N GLU A 75 -9.93 0.76 -5.60
CA GLU A 75 -11.14 -0.07 -5.55
C GLU A 75 -11.87 0.04 -4.21
N ALA A 76 -11.13 0.01 -3.10
CA ALA A 76 -11.70 0.20 -1.77
C ALA A 76 -12.44 1.54 -1.63
N ALA A 77 -11.95 2.62 -2.26
CA ALA A 77 -12.65 3.90 -2.23
C ALA A 77 -13.97 3.86 -3.02
N PHE A 78 -13.97 3.27 -4.23
CA PHE A 78 -15.18 3.19 -5.05
C PHE A 78 -16.24 2.28 -4.42
N VAL A 79 -15.87 1.04 -4.05
CA VAL A 79 -16.83 0.04 -3.57
C VAL A 79 -17.50 0.42 -2.23
N ASN A 80 -16.88 1.31 -1.45
CA ASN A 80 -17.45 1.79 -0.17
C ASN A 80 -18.19 3.13 -0.29
N LEU A 81 -18.00 3.90 -1.37
CA LEU A 81 -18.57 5.25 -1.49
C LEU A 81 -19.59 5.40 -2.63
N VAL A 82 -19.61 4.47 -3.60
CA VAL A 82 -20.45 4.56 -4.80
C VAL A 82 -21.47 3.43 -4.79
N GLU A 83 -22.75 3.78 -4.94
CA GLU A 83 -23.85 2.82 -5.03
C GLU A 83 -24.33 2.64 -6.48
N PRO A 84 -25.03 1.52 -6.79
CA PRO A 84 -25.64 1.32 -8.10
C PRO A 84 -26.60 2.47 -8.47
N GLY A 85 -26.27 3.18 -9.56
CA GLY A 85 -27.06 4.31 -10.08
C GLY A 85 -26.45 5.69 -9.82
N ASP A 86 -25.41 5.76 -8.98
CA ASP A 86 -24.65 7.00 -8.78
C ASP A 86 -23.94 7.44 -10.06
N LYS A 87 -23.82 8.75 -10.23
CA LYS A 87 -23.05 9.35 -11.33
C LYS A 87 -21.67 9.75 -10.80
N VAL A 88 -20.62 9.14 -11.35
CA VAL A 88 -19.23 9.47 -11.01
C VAL A 88 -18.56 10.16 -12.19
N LEU A 89 -17.87 11.27 -11.94
CA LEU A 89 -17.04 11.97 -12.93
C LEU A 89 -15.59 11.51 -12.78
N ILE A 90 -15.03 10.92 -13.83
CA ILE A 90 -13.61 10.53 -13.90
C ILE A 90 -12.95 11.32 -15.03
N LEU A 91 -11.98 12.15 -14.67
CA LEU A 91 -11.20 12.92 -15.64
C LEU A 91 -10.02 12.08 -16.13
N VAL A 92 -10.22 11.35 -17.22
CA VAL A 92 -9.19 10.45 -17.79
C VAL A 92 -8.10 11.26 -18.48
N ASN A 93 -6.90 11.27 -17.90
CA ASN A 93 -5.71 11.93 -18.45
C ASN A 93 -4.50 11.00 -18.64
N GLY A 94 -4.72 9.68 -18.58
CA GLY A 94 -3.67 8.67 -18.73
C GLY A 94 -4.11 7.29 -18.26
N PHE A 95 -3.16 6.36 -18.18
CA PHE A 95 -3.40 4.96 -17.83
C PHE A 95 -4.17 4.79 -16.51
N PHE A 96 -3.79 5.50 -15.45
CA PHE A 96 -4.44 5.36 -14.15
C PHE A 96 -5.87 5.91 -14.12
N GLY A 97 -6.16 6.97 -14.88
CA GLY A 97 -7.53 7.47 -15.03
C GLY A 97 -8.42 6.51 -15.82
N ALA A 98 -7.89 5.89 -16.88
CA ALA A 98 -8.59 4.84 -17.61
C ALA A 98 -8.84 3.62 -16.72
N ARG A 99 -7.87 3.26 -15.87
CA ARG A 99 -8.03 2.17 -14.90
C ARG A 99 -9.13 2.47 -13.86
N MET A 100 -9.22 3.71 -13.36
CA MET A 100 -10.30 4.12 -12.45
C MET A 100 -11.69 3.96 -13.09
N GLN A 101 -11.82 4.11 -14.41
CA GLN A 101 -13.09 3.95 -15.11
C GLN A 101 -13.57 2.48 -15.16
N GLU A 102 -12.66 1.52 -15.05
CA GLU A 102 -12.96 0.08 -15.09
C GLU A 102 -13.33 -0.52 -13.73
N VAL A 103 -13.13 0.25 -12.65
CA VAL A 103 -13.47 -0.11 -11.26
C VAL A 103 -14.95 0.17 -11.03
#